data_AF-A0A161MAM6-F1
#
_entry.id   AF-A0A161MAM6-F1
#
_cell.length_a   1.000
_cell.length_b   1.000
_cell.length_c   1.000
_cell.angle_alpha   90.00
_cell.angle_beta   90.00
_cell.angle_gamma   90.00
#
_symmetry.space_group_name_H-M   'P 1'
#
loop_
_entity.id
_entity.type
_entity.pdbx_description
1 polymer ?
#
loop_
_entity_poly.entity_id
_entity_poly.type
_entity_poly.pdbx_seq_one_letter_code
_entity_poly.pdbx_strand_id
1 'polypeptide(L)'
;QNWTLRNKKMLYTALLAPIWTYGIELYGTAKQSNLNRLQTLQSKILRTVVDAPFYVSNHTIHSDFNIPFISQLAQFRYTKFHSKLNCYHNLLIQNMSTRTLPKNPCRRLKRRWPRDHLNA
;
A
#
# COMPACT_ATOMS: atom_id res chain seq x y z
N GLN A 1 9.02 27.66 14.88
CA GLN A 1 7.61 27.57 15.32
C GLN A 1 7.22 26.10 15.34
N ASN A 2 6.92 25.55 16.52
CA ASN A 2 6.69 24.12 16.69
C ASN A 2 5.24 23.78 16.31
N TRP A 3 5.05 23.07 15.20
CA TRP A 3 3.73 22.59 14.77
C TRP A 3 3.25 21.48 15.69
N THR A 4 1.97 21.49 16.06
CA THR A 4 1.36 20.39 16.83
C THR A 4 1.43 19.08 16.05
N LEU A 5 1.52 17.96 16.77
CA LEU A 5 1.57 16.61 16.17
C LEU A 5 0.40 16.35 15.22
N ARG A 6 -0.78 16.87 15.59
CA ARG A 6 -2.01 16.81 14.79
C ARG A 6 -1.85 17.52 13.45
N ASN A 7 -1.27 18.72 13.43
CA ASN A 7 -1.08 19.49 12.19
C ASN A 7 -0.06 18.80 11.28
N LYS A 8 1.03 18.28 11.85
CA LYS A 8 2.03 17.48 11.12
C LYS A 8 1.39 16.25 10.46
N LYS A 9 0.54 15.53 11.19
CA LYS A 9 -0.25 14.40 10.64
C LYS A 9 -1.16 14.85 9.50
N MET A 10 -1.91 15.94 9.68
CA MET A 10 -2.80 16.46 8.64
C MET A 10 -2.04 16.83 7.36
N LEU A 11 -0.88 17.48 7.48
CA LEU A 11 -0.02 17.79 6.33
C LEU A 11 0.47 16.54 5.62
N TYR A 12 0.90 15.52 6.36
CA TYR A 12 1.28 14.23 5.78
C TYR A 12 0.11 13.61 5.00
N THR A 13 -1.07 13.55 5.62
CA THR A 13 -2.27 12.97 5.00
C THR A 13 -2.72 13.76 3.76
N ALA A 14 -2.58 15.08 3.76
CA ALA A 14 -2.97 15.92 2.62
C ALA A 14 -1.99 15.85 1.45
N LEU A 15 -0.67 15.82 1.71
CA LEU A 15 0.34 15.95 0.67
C LEU A 15 0.96 14.61 0.25
N LEU A 16 1.30 13.76 1.22
CA LEU A 16 2.07 12.54 0.98
C LEU A 16 1.20 11.31 0.77
N ALA A 17 0.10 11.18 1.53
CA ALA A 17 -0.81 10.03 1.38
C ALA A 17 -1.39 9.86 -0.04
N PRO A 18 -1.72 10.93 -0.80
CA PRO A 18 -2.15 10.81 -2.19
C PRO A 18 -1.06 10.28 -3.10
N ILE A 19 0.21 10.66 -2.89
CA ILE A 19 1.36 10.17 -3.70
C ILE A 19 1.51 8.67 -3.53
N TRP A 20 1.46 8.17 -2.30
CA TRP A 20 1.50 6.73 -2.02
C TRP A 20 0.29 6.01 -2.59
N THR A 21 -0.90 6.57 -2.38
CA THR A 21 -2.16 6.02 -2.86
C THR A 21 -2.20 5.89 -4.38
N TYR A 22 -1.78 6.92 -5.10
CA TYR A 22 -1.81 6.90 -6.57
C TYR A 22 -0.72 5.99 -7.13
N GLY A 23 0.48 6.07 -6.56
CA GLY A 23 1.60 5.26 -6.99
C GLY A 23 1.41 3.75 -6.76
N ILE A 24 0.58 3.35 -5.79
CA ILE A 24 0.33 1.95 -5.49
C ILE A 24 -0.26 1.18 -6.68
N GLU A 25 -1.02 1.82 -7.56
CA GLU A 25 -1.56 1.17 -8.76
C GLU A 25 -0.44 0.81 -9.74
N LEU A 26 0.66 1.58 -9.74
CA LEU A 26 1.82 1.35 -10.61
C LEU A 26 2.82 0.36 -10.00
N TYR A 27 3.17 0.53 -8.72
CA TYR A 27 4.23 -0.25 -8.07
C TYR A 27 3.73 -1.21 -6.97
N GLY A 28 2.43 -1.29 -6.69
CA GLY A 28 1.87 -2.16 -5.64
C GLY A 28 2.10 -3.66 -5.87
N THR A 29 2.48 -4.05 -7.09
CA THR A 29 2.88 -5.42 -7.45
C THR A 29 4.35 -5.53 -7.86
N ALA A 30 5.15 -4.51 -7.56
CA ALA A 30 6.58 -4.55 -7.78
C ALA A 30 7.24 -5.66 -6.95
N LYS A 31 8.50 -5.96 -7.26
CA LYS A 31 9.30 -6.89 -6.48
C LYS A 31 9.46 -6.39 -5.04
N GLN A 32 9.53 -7.31 -4.08
CA GLN A 32 9.65 -7.00 -2.66
C GLN A 32 10.84 -6.07 -2.35
N SER A 33 11.97 -6.25 -3.05
CA SER A 33 13.14 -5.36 -2.91
C SER A 33 12.82 -3.90 -3.23
N ASN A 34 12.02 -3.64 -4.26
CA ASN A 34 11.60 -2.28 -4.63
C ASN A 34 10.57 -1.73 -3.64
N LEU A 35 9.61 -2.56 -3.21
CA LEU A 35 8.66 -2.18 -2.16
C LEU A 35 9.37 -1.82 -0.85
N ASN A 36 10.41 -2.55 -0.47
CA ASN A 36 11.21 -2.27 0.73
C ASN A 36 11.98 -0.94 0.61
N ARG A 37 12.45 -0.58 -0.59
CA ARG A 37 13.07 0.73 -0.84
C ARG A 37 12.05 1.86 -0.68
N LEU A 38 10.87 1.71 -1.26
CA LEU A 38 9.79 2.68 -1.10
C LEU A 38 9.34 2.79 0.37
N GLN A 39 9.26 1.66 1.08
CA GLN A 39 8.91 1.64 2.50
C GLN A 39 9.95 2.38 3.34
N THR A 40 11.23 2.14 3.07
CA THR A 40 12.32 2.87 3.70
C THR A 40 12.19 4.38 3.46
N LEU A 41 11.84 4.80 2.24
CA LEU A 41 11.59 6.21 1.91
C LEU A 41 10.41 6.78 2.71
N GLN A 42 9.28 6.07 2.73
CA GLN A 42 8.10 6.46 3.51
C GLN A 42 8.44 6.62 5.00
N SER A 43 9.14 5.66 5.60
CA SER A 43 9.48 5.70 7.02
C SER A 43 10.50 6.79 7.35
N LYS A 44 11.45 7.08 6.44
CA LYS A 44 12.35 8.23 6.57
C LYS A 44 11.59 9.56 6.57
N ILE A 45 10.69 9.76 5.61
CA ILE A 45 9.86 10.96 5.53
C ILE A 45 8.96 11.10 6.77
N LEU A 46 8.39 10.01 7.25
CA LEU A 46 7.53 10.05 8.43
C LEU A 46 8.34 10.41 9.69
N ARG A 47 9.54 9.84 9.88
CA ARG A 47 10.45 10.24 10.96
C ARG A 47 10.80 11.73 10.92
N THR A 48 11.10 12.28 9.74
CA THR A 48 11.47 13.69 9.62
C THR A 48 10.29 14.63 9.89
N VAL A 49 9.08 14.27 9.47
CA VAL A 49 7.86 15.04 9.78
C VAL A 49 7.62 15.09 11.28
N VAL A 50 7.73 13.94 11.95
CA VAL A 50 7.46 13.83 13.40
C VAL A 50 8.59 14.38 14.25
N ASP A 51 9.81 14.45 13.69
CA ASP A 51 11.05 14.72 14.42
C ASP A 51 11.32 13.64 15.48
N ALA A 52 11.18 12.37 15.06
CA ALA A 52 11.27 11.23 15.96
C ALA A 52 12.73 10.80 16.24
N PRO A 53 13.11 10.56 17.51
CA PRO A 53 14.47 10.16 17.87
C PRO A 53 14.77 8.72 17.44
N PHE A 54 16.05 8.35 17.34
CA PHE A 54 16.49 7.05 16.79
C PHE A 54 15.93 5.81 17.51
N TYR A 55 15.65 5.92 18.82
CA TYR A 55 15.15 4.82 19.63
C TYR A 55 13.65 4.53 19.42
N VAL A 56 12.90 5.43 18.76
CA VAL A 56 11.49 5.19 18.42
C VAL A 56 11.42 4.33 17.17
N SER A 57 10.77 3.17 17.30
CA SER A 57 10.62 2.23 16.20
C SER A 57 9.72 2.80 15.10
N ASN A 58 9.99 2.44 13.83
CA ASN A 58 9.12 2.83 12.72
C ASN A 58 7.69 2.31 12.93
N HIS A 59 7.54 1.11 13.49
CA HIS A 59 6.23 0.53 13.78
C HIS A 59 5.41 1.43 14.72
N THR A 60 6.02 1.93 15.79
CA THR A 60 5.38 2.87 16.73
C THR A 60 4.91 4.14 16.03
N ILE A 61 5.75 4.71 15.16
CA ILE A 61 5.37 5.92 14.40
C ILE A 61 4.19 5.62 13.46
N HIS A 62 4.21 4.47 12.78
CA HIS A 62 3.11 4.05 11.91
C HIS A 62 1.80 3.81 12.67
N SER A 63 1.86 3.19 13.86
CA SER A 63 0.68 2.93 14.70
C SER A 63 0.09 4.23 15.27
N ASP A 64 0.93 5.10 15.82
CA ASP A 64 0.47 6.34 16.47
C ASP A 64 -0.18 7.29 15.47
N PHE A 65 0.37 7.34 14.25
CA PHE A 65 -0.18 8.16 13.18
C PHE A 65 -1.30 7.46 12.39
N ASN A 66 -1.54 6.17 12.63
CA ASN A 66 -2.48 5.34 11.87
C ASN A 66 -2.21 5.39 10.35
N ILE A 67 -0.94 5.25 9.97
CA ILE A 67 -0.49 5.25 8.57
C ILE A 67 -0.05 3.82 8.20
N PRO A 68 -0.70 3.17 7.21
CA PRO A 68 -0.32 1.82 6.82
C PRO A 68 1.05 1.80 6.14
N PHE A 69 1.72 0.64 6.24
CA PHE A 69 2.88 0.32 5.43
C PHE A 69 2.47 0.20 3.95
N ILE A 70 3.41 0.42 3.02
CA ILE A 70 3.16 0.35 1.58
C ILE A 70 2.61 -1.03 1.16
N SER A 71 3.13 -2.11 1.75
CA SER A 71 2.64 -3.46 1.49
C SER A 71 1.17 -3.64 1.90
N GLN A 72 0.82 -3.17 3.10
CA GLN A 72 -0.55 -3.20 3.60
C GLN A 72 -1.48 -2.32 2.77
N LEU A 73 -1.01 -1.14 2.35
CA LEU A 73 -1.77 -0.25 1.48
C LEU A 73 -2.04 -0.90 0.11
N ALA A 74 -1.06 -1.58 -0.49
CA ALA A 74 -1.23 -2.33 -1.72
C ALA A 74 -2.28 -3.45 -1.57
N GLN A 75 -2.17 -4.21 -0.48
CA GLN A 75 -3.13 -5.27 -0.18
C GLN A 75 -4.54 -4.72 -0.01
N PHE A 76 -4.71 -3.70 0.83
CA PHE A 76 -6.00 -3.05 1.09
C PHE A 76 -6.64 -2.48 -0.17
N ARG A 77 -5.85 -1.84 -1.03
CA ARG A 77 -6.34 -1.25 -2.29
C ARG A 77 -6.86 -2.34 -3.22
N TYR A 78 -6.08 -3.42 -3.37
CA TYR A 78 -6.47 -4.52 -4.23
C TYR A 78 -7.69 -5.29 -3.69
N THR A 79 -7.74 -5.59 -2.40
CA THR A 79 -8.89 -6.29 -1.78
C THR A 79 -10.17 -5.47 -1.89
N LYS A 80 -10.09 -4.15 -1.69
CA LYS A 80 -11.22 -3.23 -1.88
C LYS A 80 -11.68 -3.13 -3.33
N PHE A 81 -10.76 -3.16 -4.29
CA PHE A 81 -11.11 -3.23 -5.70
C PHE A 81 -11.79 -4.56 -6.04
N HIS A 82 -11.20 -5.67 -5.58
CA HIS A 82 -11.68 -7.01 -5.85
C HIS A 82 -13.07 -7.28 -5.26
N SER A 83 -13.36 -6.81 -4.04
CA SER A 83 -14.68 -6.98 -3.41
C SER A 83 -15.79 -6.30 -4.20
N LYS A 84 -15.49 -5.20 -4.91
CA LYS A 84 -16.46 -4.51 -5.76
C LYS A 84 -16.75 -5.26 -7.06
N LEU A 85 -15.82 -6.06 -7.59
CA LEU A 85 -15.98 -6.75 -8.87
C LEU A 85 -17.20 -7.66 -8.91
N ASN A 86 -17.53 -8.31 -7.79
CA ASN A 86 -18.68 -9.22 -7.68
C ASN A 86 -20.04 -8.51 -7.70
N CYS A 87 -20.08 -7.22 -7.37
CA CYS A 87 -21.34 -6.47 -7.25
C CYS A 87 -21.76 -5.78 -8.55
N TYR A 88 -20.96 -5.88 -9.62
CA TYR A 88 -21.29 -5.26 -10.91
C TYR A 88 -22.25 -6.12 -11.71
N HIS A 89 -23.21 -5.47 -12.38
CA HIS A 89 -24.16 -6.13 -13.28
C HIS A 89 -23.50 -6.74 -14.53
N ASN A 90 -22.37 -6.19 -14.97
CA ASN A 90 -21.68 -6.66 -16.16
C ASN A 90 -20.93 -7.98 -15.87
N LEU A 91 -21.36 -9.05 -16.53
CA LEU A 91 -20.78 -10.40 -16.41
C LEU A 91 -19.28 -10.45 -16.73
N LEU A 92 -18.80 -9.65 -17.67
CA LEU A 92 -17.36 -9.60 -18.00
C LEU A 92 -16.53 -9.07 -16.82
N ILE A 93 -17.08 -8.12 -16.06
CA ILE A 93 -16.44 -7.55 -14.86
C ILE A 93 -16.47 -8.56 -13.73
N GLN A 94 -17.59 -9.25 -13.55
CA GLN A 94 -17.71 -10.32 -12.56
C GLN A 94 -16.73 -11.45 -12.85
N ASN A 95 -16.54 -11.83 -14.12
CA ASN A 95 -15.56 -12.84 -14.51
C ASN A 95 -14.10 -12.46 -14.18
N MET A 96 -13.81 -11.17 -13.97
CA MET A 96 -12.48 -10.71 -13.52
C MET A 96 -12.24 -10.92 -12.02
N SER A 97 -13.27 -11.25 -11.22
CA SER A 97 -13.14 -11.53 -9.78
C SER A 97 -12.56 -12.92 -9.45
N THR A 98 -12.00 -13.60 -10.45
CA THR A 98 -11.35 -14.90 -10.24
C THR A 98 -10.07 -14.75 -9.40
N ARG A 99 -9.88 -15.69 -8.45
CA ARG A 99 -8.67 -15.72 -7.60
C ARG A 99 -7.43 -16.15 -8.37
N THR A 100 -7.60 -16.98 -9.40
CA THR A 100 -6.54 -17.50 -10.26
C THR A 100 -6.90 -17.29 -11.72
N LEU A 101 -5.89 -17.18 -12.59
CA LEU A 101 -6.16 -17.18 -14.02
C LEU A 101 -6.58 -18.58 -14.49
N PRO A 102 -7.45 -18.69 -15.51
CA PRO A 102 -7.70 -19.96 -16.17
C PRO A 102 -6.38 -20.55 -16.66
N LYS A 103 -6.16 -21.84 -16.41
CA LYS A 103 -4.93 -22.61 -16.70
C LYS A 103 -3.69 -22.26 -15.86
N ASN A 104 -3.79 -21.30 -14.92
CA ASN A 104 -2.74 -20.90 -13.97
C ASN A 104 -1.30 -21.02 -14.53
N PRO A 105 -0.94 -20.22 -15.55
CA PRO A 105 0.31 -20.41 -16.27
C PRO A 105 1.53 -20.22 -15.37
N CYS A 106 2.59 -20.99 -15.63
CA CYS A 106 3.87 -20.84 -14.95
C CYS A 106 4.40 -19.40 -15.06
N ARG A 107 4.72 -18.80 -13.92
CA ARG A 107 5.14 -17.40 -13.85
C ARG A 107 6.65 -17.26 -14.02
N ARG A 108 7.07 -16.70 -15.15
CA ARG A 108 8.48 -16.33 -15.38
C ARG A 108 8.97 -15.41 -14.26
N LEU A 109 10.15 -15.72 -13.70
CA LEU A 109 10.80 -14.98 -12.61
C LEU A 109 9.97 -14.84 -11.32
N LYS A 110 8.98 -15.70 -11.04
CA LYS A 110 8.13 -15.63 -9.83
C LYS A 110 7.59 -14.20 -9.59
N ARG A 111 7.02 -13.59 -10.63
CA ARG A 111 6.48 -12.22 -10.56
C ARG A 111 5.19 -12.21 -9.72
N ARG A 112 5.09 -11.26 -8.78
CA ARG A 112 3.85 -11.04 -8.02
C ARG A 112 2.84 -10.33 -8.90
N TRP A 113 1.59 -10.76 -8.79
CA TRP A 113 0.44 -10.18 -9.47
C TRP A 113 -0.51 -9.55 -8.45
N PRO A 114 -1.39 -8.64 -8.89
CA PRO A 114 -2.34 -8.00 -7.97
C PRO A 114 -3.16 -9.02 -7.17
N ARG A 115 -3.60 -10.10 -7.85
CA ARG A 115 -4.34 -11.23 -7.26
C ARG A 115 -3.63 -11.94 -6.11
N ASP A 116 -2.30 -11.94 -6.08
CA ASP A 116 -1.55 -12.60 -5.00
C ASP A 116 -1.80 -11.93 -3.64
N HIS A 117 -2.24 -10.67 -3.62
CA HIS A 117 -2.61 -9.95 -2.40
C HIS A 117 -3.88 -10.50 -1.73
N LEU A 118 -4.68 -11.34 -2.41
CA LEU A 118 -5.87 -11.99 -1.82
C LEU A 118 -5.54 -13.22 -0.98
N ASN A 119 -4.37 -13.82 -1.22
CA ASN A 119 -3.94 -15.07 -0.58
C ASN A 119 -2.84 -14.82 0.47
N ALA A 120 -2.60 -13.56 0.82
CA ALA A 120 -1.53 -13.10 1.70
C ALA A 120 -2.02 -12.90 3.14
#